data_AF-X0YY48-F1
#
_entry.id   AF-X0YY48-F1
#
_cell.length_a   1.000
_cell.length_b   1.000
_cell.length_c   1.000
_cell.angle_alpha   90.00
_cell.angle_beta   90.00
_cell.angle_gamma   90.00
#
_symmetry.space_group_name_H-M   'P 1'
#
loop_
_entity.id
_entity.type
_entity.pdbx_description
1 polymer ?
#
loop_
_entity_poly.entity_id
_entity_poly.type
_entity_poly.pdbx_seq_one_letter_code
_entity_poly.pdbx_strand_id
1 'polypeptide(L)'
;LPTLKTQQDRRQWLESPEKRIVFHFLPTHGSWLNLIEIWFGILQQKALKDESFISDTDLKNRIISYTATWNNDFAHPFKFSYTGEGLHEKVISRFTKWIQMQSPQLTVQFLGKQLNLMTNLATSYWAKAKKKAWNALKTTLQENDEFIKGIIGADEDLSTQFLNLNNLLRRNLEVS
;
A
#
# COMPACT_ATOMS: atom_id res chain seq x y z
N LEU A 1 27.47 4.98 -20.66
CA LEU A 1 26.55 4.44 -19.61
C LEU A 1 26.91 2.98 -19.40
N PRO A 2 26.83 2.43 -18.18
CA PRO A 2 27.12 1.02 -17.94
C PRO A 2 26.15 0.13 -18.72
N THR A 3 26.60 -1.04 -19.14
CA THR A 3 25.78 -2.04 -19.83
C THR A 3 24.93 -2.77 -18.79
N LEU A 4 23.60 -2.60 -18.84
CA LEU A 4 22.67 -3.16 -17.85
C LEU A 4 21.83 -4.28 -18.48
N LYS A 5 22.34 -5.52 -18.46
CA LYS A 5 21.72 -6.65 -19.18
C LYS A 5 20.57 -7.25 -18.39
N THR A 6 20.77 -7.47 -17.09
CA THR A 6 19.77 -8.13 -16.23
C THR A 6 18.90 -7.13 -15.48
N GLN A 7 17.77 -7.60 -14.93
CA GLN A 7 16.96 -6.80 -14.01
C GLN A 7 17.74 -6.42 -12.76
N GLN A 8 18.60 -7.32 -12.26
CA GLN A 8 19.43 -7.09 -11.10
C GLN A 8 20.46 -5.99 -11.36
N ASP A 9 21.14 -6.02 -12.52
CA ASP A 9 22.10 -4.98 -12.91
C ASP A 9 21.41 -3.61 -12.98
N ARG A 10 20.22 -3.56 -13.59
CA ARG A 10 19.43 -2.33 -13.68
C ARG A 10 19.04 -1.81 -12.30
N ARG A 11 18.59 -2.70 -11.41
CA ARG A 11 18.18 -2.34 -10.05
C ARG A 11 19.35 -1.81 -9.24
N GLN A 12 20.46 -2.57 -9.20
CA GLN A 12 21.67 -2.17 -8.50
C GLN A 12 22.22 -0.86 -9.04
N TRP A 13 22.21 -0.68 -10.36
CA TRP A 13 22.59 0.60 -10.94
C TRP A 13 21.63 1.69 -10.46
N LEU A 14 20.31 1.57 -10.66
CA LEU A 14 19.33 2.60 -10.30
C LEU A 14 19.37 3.00 -8.82
N GLU A 15 19.58 2.05 -7.91
CA GLU A 15 19.67 2.27 -6.46
C GLU A 15 21.02 2.86 -6.00
N SER A 16 22.04 2.89 -6.86
CA SER A 16 23.35 3.46 -6.51
C SER A 16 23.28 4.98 -6.24
N PRO A 17 23.79 5.44 -5.08
CA PRO A 17 23.82 6.86 -4.71
C PRO A 17 24.96 7.65 -5.38
N GLU A 18 25.89 6.98 -6.06
CA GLU A 18 27.10 7.59 -6.64
C GLU A 18 26.85 8.34 -7.96
N LYS A 19 25.57 8.61 -8.27
CA LYS A 19 25.13 9.23 -9.51
C LYS A 19 24.59 10.63 -9.27
N ARG A 20 24.75 11.51 -10.27
CA ARG A 20 24.16 12.85 -10.26
C ARG A 20 22.64 12.85 -10.04
N ILE A 21 21.95 11.82 -10.55
CA ILE A 21 20.50 11.63 -10.38
C ILE A 21 20.29 10.36 -9.56
N VAL A 22 19.72 10.54 -8.37
CA VAL A 22 19.34 9.46 -7.45
C VAL A 22 17.86 9.18 -7.61
N PHE A 23 17.50 7.91 -7.77
CA PHE A 23 16.11 7.48 -7.91
C PHE A 23 15.55 7.08 -6.55
N HIS A 24 14.46 7.72 -6.13
CA HIS A 24 13.69 7.32 -4.96
C HIS A 24 12.50 6.47 -5.40
N PHE A 25 12.55 5.18 -5.09
CA PHE A 25 11.47 4.26 -5.40
C PHE A 25 10.35 4.33 -4.37
N LEU A 26 9.12 4.35 -4.85
CA LEU A 26 7.94 4.20 -4.02
C LEU A 26 7.81 2.73 -3.56
N PRO A 27 7.11 2.46 -2.45
CA PRO A 27 6.81 1.10 -2.04
C PRO A 27 6.17 0.31 -3.18
N THR A 28 6.44 -0.99 -3.23
CA THR A 28 5.76 -1.89 -4.17
C THR A 28 4.24 -1.73 -4.06
N HIS A 29 3.54 -1.60 -5.19
CA HIS A 29 2.10 -1.27 -5.28
C HIS A 29 1.70 0.14 -4.82
N GLY A 30 2.67 1.01 -4.51
CA GLY A 30 2.47 2.42 -4.18
C GLY A 30 2.43 3.35 -5.38
N SER A 31 2.06 2.87 -6.59
CA SER A 31 2.07 3.70 -7.80
C SER A 31 1.21 4.94 -7.67
N TRP A 32 0.11 4.86 -6.91
CA TRP A 32 -0.76 6.00 -6.60
C TRP A 32 -0.10 7.16 -5.84
N LEU A 33 1.09 6.94 -5.24
CA LEU A 33 1.90 8.01 -4.65
C LEU A 33 2.78 8.72 -5.68
N ASN A 34 2.88 8.19 -6.90
CA ASN A 34 3.70 8.76 -7.95
C ASN A 34 2.97 9.95 -8.58
N LEU A 35 3.59 11.12 -8.52
CA LEU A 35 3.02 12.36 -9.07
C LEU A 35 2.75 12.27 -10.58
N ILE A 36 3.48 11.42 -11.31
CA ILE A 36 3.22 11.23 -12.74
C ILE A 36 1.81 10.66 -12.99
N GLU A 37 1.28 9.85 -12.08
CA GLU A 37 -0.07 9.27 -12.19
C GLU A 37 -1.14 10.36 -12.03
N ILE A 38 -0.88 11.38 -11.20
CA ILE A 38 -1.77 12.55 -11.10
C ILE A 38 -1.81 13.30 -12.43
N TRP A 39 -0.64 13.52 -13.05
CA TRP A 39 -0.56 14.16 -14.35
C TRP A 39 -1.24 13.33 -15.46
N PHE A 40 -1.06 12.01 -15.48
CA PHE A 40 -1.79 11.14 -16.40
C PHE A 40 -3.30 11.20 -16.19
N GLY A 41 -3.77 11.31 -14.94
CA GLY A 41 -5.18 11.56 -14.64
C GLY A 41 -5.69 12.88 -15.24
N ILE A 42 -4.87 13.93 -15.18
CA ILE A 42 -5.20 15.22 -15.80
C ILE A 42 -5.24 15.10 -17.32
N LEU A 43 -4.21 14.51 -17.94
CA LEU A 43 -4.16 14.25 -19.38
C LEU A 43 -5.41 13.47 -19.82
N GLN A 44 -5.76 12.40 -19.10
CA GLN A 44 -6.94 11.62 -19.37
C GLN A 44 -8.20 12.49 -19.33
N GLN A 45 -8.44 13.22 -18.24
CA GLN A 45 -9.67 14.00 -18.08
C GLN A 45 -9.77 15.21 -19.01
N LYS A 46 -8.65 15.80 -19.43
CA LYS A 46 -8.63 17.08 -20.15
C LYS A 46 -8.40 16.95 -21.65
N ALA A 47 -7.75 15.88 -22.10
CA ALA A 47 -7.34 15.74 -23.49
C ALA A 47 -7.85 14.46 -24.17
N LEU A 48 -8.22 13.44 -23.39
CA LEU A 48 -8.56 12.11 -23.92
C LEU A 48 -9.99 11.68 -23.61
N LYS A 49 -10.56 12.15 -22.49
CA LYS A 49 -11.90 11.82 -22.07
C LYS A 49 -12.89 12.42 -23.06
N ASP A 50 -13.77 11.57 -23.57
CA ASP A 50 -14.82 11.88 -24.55
C ASP A 50 -14.31 12.16 -25.98
N GLU A 51 -13.03 11.91 -26.27
CA GLU A 51 -12.46 12.00 -27.61
C GLU A 51 -12.43 10.63 -28.31
N SER A 52 -12.57 10.64 -29.64
CA SER A 52 -12.39 9.46 -30.48
C SER A 52 -11.30 9.74 -31.52
N PHE A 53 -10.36 8.81 -31.68
CA PHE A 53 -9.23 8.96 -32.58
C PHE A 53 -9.36 8.01 -33.76
N ILE A 54 -9.10 8.53 -34.96
CA ILE A 54 -9.21 7.77 -36.22
C ILE A 54 -7.91 6.97 -36.47
N SER A 55 -6.80 7.36 -35.83
CA SER A 55 -5.52 6.66 -35.89
C SER A 55 -4.67 6.84 -34.62
N ASP A 56 -3.68 5.96 -34.45
CA ASP A 56 -2.65 6.08 -33.41
C ASP A 56 -1.84 7.38 -33.55
N THR A 57 -1.65 7.86 -34.78
CA THR A 57 -1.00 9.13 -35.06
C THR A 57 -1.79 10.30 -34.49
N ASP A 58 -3.12 10.29 -34.61
CA ASP A 58 -3.98 11.34 -34.07
C ASP A 58 -3.94 11.35 -32.54
N LEU A 59 -4.01 10.17 -31.91
CA LEU A 59 -3.86 10.05 -30.46
C LEU A 59 -2.50 10.58 -29.99
N LYS A 60 -1.41 10.20 -30.66
CA LYS A 60 -0.06 10.67 -30.35
C LYS A 60 0.03 12.19 -30.46
N ASN A 61 -0.49 12.76 -31.55
CA ASN A 61 -0.49 14.20 -31.78
C ASN A 61 -1.29 14.93 -30.70
N ARG A 62 -2.44 14.39 -30.29
CA ARG A 62 -3.25 14.94 -29.19
C ARG A 62 -2.48 14.96 -27.87
N ILE A 63 -1.82 13.86 -27.51
CA ILE A 63 -1.01 13.76 -26.28
C ILE A 63 0.15 14.78 -26.32
N ILE A 64 0.90 14.85 -27.43
CA ILE A 64 2.05 15.76 -27.57
C ILE A 64 1.57 17.22 -27.51
N SER A 65 0.50 17.56 -28.22
CA SER A 65 -0.09 18.90 -28.23
C SER A 65 -0.53 19.31 -26.82
N TYR A 66 -1.27 18.45 -26.12
CA TYR A 66 -1.67 18.75 -24.74
C TYR A 66 -0.48 18.85 -23.79
N THR A 67 0.56 18.03 -23.97
CA THR A 67 1.78 18.11 -23.17
C THR A 67 2.48 19.47 -23.36
N ALA A 68 2.53 19.99 -24.59
CA ALA A 68 3.09 21.31 -24.87
C ALA A 68 2.26 22.43 -24.20
N THR A 69 0.93 22.38 -24.33
CA THR A 69 0.02 23.32 -23.64
C THR A 69 0.20 23.24 -22.12
N TRP A 70 0.27 22.04 -21.55
CA TRP A 70 0.53 21.86 -20.13
C TRP A 70 1.83 22.52 -19.69
N ASN A 71 2.93 22.26 -20.42
CA ASN A 71 4.24 22.79 -20.08
C ASN A 71 4.32 24.32 -20.16
N ASN A 72 3.62 24.92 -21.12
CA ASN A 72 3.64 26.37 -21.33
C ASN A 72 2.71 27.11 -20.37
N ASP A 73 1.49 26.60 -20.19
CA ASP A 73 0.39 27.39 -19.61
C ASP A 73 -0.03 26.92 -18.21
N PHE A 74 0.17 25.65 -17.90
CA PHE A 74 -0.36 25.02 -16.68
C PHE A 74 0.69 24.45 -15.75
N ALA A 75 1.95 24.35 -16.16
CA ALA A 75 2.98 23.69 -15.37
C ALA A 75 3.21 24.42 -14.04
N HIS A 76 3.03 23.69 -12.95
CA HIS A 76 3.31 24.15 -11.60
C HIS A 76 3.75 22.96 -10.73
N PRO A 77 4.50 23.19 -9.65
CA PRO A 77 4.82 22.14 -8.70
C PRO A 77 3.54 21.54 -8.09
N PHE A 78 3.39 20.22 -8.18
CA PHE A 78 2.34 19.53 -7.45
C PHE A 78 2.59 19.64 -5.94
N LYS A 79 1.58 20.07 -5.19
CA LYS A 79 1.64 20.10 -3.73
C LYS A 79 1.36 18.71 -3.18
N PHE A 80 2.39 18.06 -2.65
CA PHE A 80 2.25 16.76 -2.00
C PHE A 80 1.67 16.95 -0.59
N SER A 81 0.44 16.50 -0.38
CA SER A 81 -0.26 16.58 0.92
C SER A 81 -0.36 15.25 1.65
N TYR A 82 0.07 14.15 1.03
CA TYR A 82 -0.06 12.82 1.63
C TYR A 82 1.03 12.56 2.66
N THR A 83 0.65 12.46 3.94
CA THR A 83 1.58 12.24 5.06
C THR A 83 1.58 10.80 5.57
N GLY A 84 0.71 9.94 5.04
CA GLY A 84 0.46 8.61 5.61
C GLY A 84 -0.38 8.61 6.90
N GLU A 85 -0.85 9.78 7.34
CA GLU A 85 -1.67 9.89 8.54
C GLU A 85 -2.97 9.07 8.42
N GLY A 86 -3.30 8.34 9.50
CA GLY A 86 -4.46 7.44 9.55
C GLY A 86 -4.31 6.13 8.76
N LEU A 87 -3.20 5.91 8.05
CA LEU A 87 -2.99 4.65 7.30
C LEU A 87 -2.99 3.42 8.22
N HIS A 88 -2.29 3.51 9.36
CA HIS A 88 -2.18 2.43 10.34
C HIS A 88 -3.56 2.00 10.85
N GLU A 89 -4.41 2.97 11.22
CA GLU A 89 -5.78 2.72 11.66
C GLU A 89 -6.65 2.10 10.56
N LYS A 90 -6.49 2.54 9.31
CA LYS A 90 -7.20 1.96 8.14
C LYS A 90 -6.80 0.49 7.92
N VAL A 91 -5.52 0.17 8.03
CA VAL A 91 -5.02 -1.21 7.87
C VAL A 91 -5.60 -2.11 8.96
N ILE A 92 -5.52 -1.68 10.22
CA ILE A 92 -6.12 -2.42 11.36
C ILE A 92 -7.61 -2.63 11.10
N SER A 93 -8.35 -1.57 10.82
CA SER A 93 -9.80 -1.62 10.58
C SER A 93 -10.18 -2.52 9.41
N ARG A 94 -9.37 -2.57 8.34
CA ARG A 94 -9.61 -3.45 7.19
C ARG A 94 -9.45 -4.91 7.57
N PHE A 95 -8.37 -5.25 8.29
CA PHE A 95 -8.15 -6.61 8.75
C PHE A 95 -9.24 -7.05 9.75
N THR A 96 -9.60 -6.17 10.69
CA THR A 96 -10.75 -6.38 11.60
C THR A 96 -12.02 -6.71 10.80
N LYS A 97 -12.36 -5.91 9.79
CA LYS A 97 -13.55 -6.15 8.95
C LYS A 97 -13.47 -7.47 8.19
N TRP A 98 -12.31 -7.86 7.67
CA TRP A 98 -12.18 -9.15 6.97
C TRP A 98 -12.48 -10.33 7.87
N ILE A 99 -12.03 -10.29 9.13
CA ILE A 99 -12.33 -11.33 10.11
C ILE A 99 -13.82 -11.31 10.48
N GLN A 100 -14.39 -10.13 10.75
CA GLN A 100 -15.83 -9.98 11.05
C GLN A 100 -16.73 -10.54 9.95
N MET A 101 -16.32 -10.37 8.69
CA MET A 101 -17.05 -10.88 7.52
C MET A 101 -16.68 -12.31 7.17
N GLN A 102 -15.81 -12.97 7.93
CA GLN A 102 -15.26 -14.30 7.64
C GLN A 102 -14.84 -14.43 6.16
N SER A 103 -14.09 -13.44 5.69
CA SER A 103 -13.86 -13.25 4.25
C SER A 103 -13.15 -14.47 3.63
N PRO A 104 -13.65 -14.99 2.48
CA PRO A 104 -13.01 -16.12 1.79
C PRO A 104 -11.61 -15.79 1.24
N GLN A 105 -11.22 -14.51 1.23
CA GLN A 105 -9.88 -14.08 0.85
C GLN A 105 -8.82 -14.37 1.94
N LEU A 106 -9.24 -14.67 3.18
CA LEU A 106 -8.36 -15.04 4.29
C LEU A 106 -7.87 -16.49 4.13
N THR A 107 -7.05 -16.73 3.12
CA THR A 107 -6.29 -17.98 2.99
C THR A 107 -5.22 -18.07 4.09
N VAL A 108 -4.74 -19.27 4.41
CA VAL A 108 -3.68 -19.49 5.42
C VAL A 108 -2.46 -18.59 5.19
N GLN A 109 -1.99 -18.48 3.94
CA GLN A 109 -0.85 -17.62 3.58
C GLN A 109 -1.18 -16.13 3.74
N PHE A 110 -2.41 -15.72 3.39
CA PHE A 110 -2.80 -14.33 3.50
C PHE A 110 -2.98 -13.92 4.95
N LEU A 111 -3.61 -14.78 5.77
CA LEU A 111 -3.73 -14.61 7.21
C LEU A 111 -2.34 -14.46 7.86
N GLY A 112 -1.38 -15.31 7.54
CA GLY A 112 -0.01 -15.17 8.06
C GLY A 112 0.66 -13.84 7.71
N LYS A 113 0.46 -13.33 6.49
CA LYS A 113 0.93 -11.98 6.13
C LYS A 113 0.24 -10.89 6.96
N GLN A 114 -1.07 -11.03 7.21
CA GLN A 114 -1.81 -10.05 8.02
C GLN A 114 -1.43 -10.10 9.50
N LEU A 115 -1.21 -11.29 10.07
CA LEU A 115 -0.76 -11.43 11.46
C LEU A 115 0.61 -10.78 11.66
N ASN A 116 1.56 -11.05 10.76
CA ASN A 116 2.86 -10.38 10.78
C ASN A 116 2.74 -8.85 10.66
N LEU A 117 1.87 -8.37 9.77
CA LEU A 117 1.59 -6.95 9.64
C LEU A 117 1.01 -6.36 10.94
N MET A 118 0.04 -7.02 11.57
CA MET A 118 -0.56 -6.55 12.82
C MET A 118 0.46 -6.55 13.96
N THR A 119 1.31 -7.58 14.07
CA THR A 119 2.39 -7.65 15.06
C THR A 119 3.39 -6.51 14.88
N ASN A 120 3.81 -6.24 13.64
CA ASN A 120 4.70 -5.12 13.33
C ASN A 120 4.08 -3.77 13.68
N LEU A 121 2.80 -3.56 13.35
CA LEU A 121 2.08 -2.33 13.70
C LEU A 121 1.94 -2.17 15.22
N ALA A 122 1.60 -3.24 15.93
CA ALA A 122 1.41 -3.21 17.38
C ALA A 122 2.74 -3.02 18.15
N THR A 123 3.86 -3.46 17.57
CA THR A 123 5.19 -3.33 18.19
C THR A 123 5.81 -1.96 17.92
N SER A 124 5.87 -1.54 16.65
CA SER A 124 6.67 -0.39 16.24
C SER A 124 5.83 0.88 16.00
N TYR A 125 4.51 0.74 15.83
CA TYR A 125 3.63 1.82 15.40
C TYR A 125 2.36 1.95 16.25
N TRP A 126 2.38 1.47 17.50
CA TRP A 126 1.22 1.47 18.40
C TRP A 126 0.51 2.82 18.48
N ALA A 127 1.28 3.89 18.72
CA ALA A 127 0.79 5.25 18.87
C ALA A 127 0.27 5.89 17.57
N LYS A 128 0.46 5.24 16.41
CA LYS A 128 -0.02 5.73 15.10
C LYS A 128 -1.47 5.34 14.81
N ALA A 129 -2.10 4.54 15.66
CA ALA A 129 -3.52 4.22 15.57
C ALA A 129 -4.22 4.46 16.92
N LYS A 130 -5.49 4.84 16.87
CA LYS A 130 -6.28 5.10 18.09
C LYS A 130 -6.53 3.81 18.86
N LYS A 131 -6.54 3.91 20.20
CA LYS A 131 -6.87 2.82 21.13
C LYS A 131 -8.18 2.10 20.76
N LYS A 132 -9.19 2.84 20.25
CA LYS A 132 -10.45 2.28 19.77
C LYS A 132 -10.27 1.22 18.67
N ALA A 133 -9.37 1.45 17.70
CA ALA A 133 -9.12 0.53 16.62
C ALA A 133 -8.43 -0.75 17.12
N TRP A 134 -7.47 -0.62 18.04
CA TRP A 134 -6.81 -1.75 18.67
C TRP A 134 -7.76 -2.59 19.52
N ASN A 135 -8.66 -1.96 20.28
CA ASN A 135 -9.71 -2.65 21.02
C ASN A 135 -10.64 -3.42 20.08
N ALA A 136 -11.10 -2.80 18.98
CA ALA A 136 -11.95 -3.46 18.00
C ALA A 136 -11.28 -4.70 17.39
N LEU A 137 -9.99 -4.61 17.06
CA LEU A 137 -9.21 -5.75 16.57
C LEU A 137 -9.13 -6.85 17.63
N LYS A 138 -8.73 -6.52 18.87
CA LYS A 138 -8.64 -7.51 19.97
C LYS A 138 -9.96 -8.26 20.15
N THR A 139 -11.08 -7.53 20.29
CA THR A 139 -12.39 -8.13 20.47
C THR A 139 -12.77 -9.03 19.29
N THR A 140 -12.54 -8.57 18.06
CA THR A 140 -12.84 -9.35 16.85
C THR A 140 -12.03 -10.64 16.77
N LEU A 141 -10.73 -10.62 17.13
CA LEU A 141 -9.89 -11.82 17.15
C LEU A 141 -10.39 -12.83 18.19
N GLN A 142 -10.87 -12.35 19.34
CA GLN A 142 -11.43 -13.20 20.40
C GLN A 142 -12.77 -13.81 20.01
N GLU A 143 -13.65 -13.04 19.39
CA GLU A 143 -14.99 -13.49 18.96
C GLU A 143 -14.95 -14.44 17.77
N ASN A 144 -13.88 -14.41 16.96
CA ASN A 144 -13.72 -15.22 15.75
C ASN A 144 -12.57 -16.24 15.88
N ASP A 145 -12.21 -16.61 17.10
CA ASP A 145 -11.09 -17.52 17.40
C ASP A 145 -11.22 -18.86 16.67
N GLU A 146 -12.40 -19.49 16.71
CA GLU A 146 -12.66 -20.76 16.03
C GLU A 146 -12.54 -20.66 14.50
N PHE A 147 -13.04 -19.57 13.91
CA PHE A 147 -12.89 -19.33 12.46
C PHE A 147 -11.42 -19.17 12.07
N ILE A 148 -10.66 -18.39 12.84
CA ILE A 148 -9.23 -18.16 12.60
C ILE A 148 -8.45 -19.46 12.76
N LYS A 149 -8.70 -20.24 13.82
CA LYS A 149 -8.11 -21.57 14.02
C LYS A 149 -8.45 -22.53 12.89
N GLY A 150 -9.68 -22.45 12.35
CA GLY A 150 -10.09 -23.22 11.17
C GLY A 150 -9.26 -22.90 9.91
N ILE A 151 -8.86 -21.64 9.72
CA ILE A 151 -7.96 -21.24 8.63
C ILE A 151 -6.52 -21.71 8.90
N ILE A 152 -6.06 -21.59 10.14
CA ILE A 152 -4.69 -21.96 10.54
C ILE A 152 -4.47 -23.47 10.39
N GLY A 153 -5.48 -24.28 10.74
CA GLY A 153 -5.40 -25.73 10.66
C GLY A 153 -4.30 -26.29 11.57
N ALA A 154 -3.39 -27.07 11.00
CA ALA A 154 -2.28 -27.71 11.71
C ALA A 154 -0.96 -26.90 11.67
N ASP A 155 -0.99 -25.65 11.22
CA ASP A 155 0.21 -24.80 11.16
C ASP A 155 0.57 -24.28 12.57
N GLU A 156 1.55 -24.92 13.21
CA GLU A 156 2.00 -24.61 14.57
C GLU A 156 2.66 -23.22 14.67
N ASP A 157 3.41 -22.82 13.64
CA ASP A 157 4.07 -21.51 13.60
C ASP A 157 3.01 -20.40 13.53
N LEU A 158 2.03 -20.55 12.64
CA LEU A 158 0.95 -19.59 12.50
C LEU A 158 0.04 -19.55 13.75
N SER A 159 -0.20 -20.69 14.38
CA SER A 159 -0.88 -20.76 15.69
C SER A 159 -0.13 -19.96 16.76
N THR A 160 1.19 -20.11 16.80
CA THR A 160 2.07 -19.38 17.72
C THR A 160 2.07 -17.88 17.42
N GLN A 161 2.15 -17.49 16.15
CA GLN A 161 2.05 -16.08 15.73
C GLN A 161 0.73 -15.45 16.16
N PHE A 162 -0.40 -16.16 15.99
CA PHE A 162 -1.71 -15.68 16.40
C PHE A 162 -1.83 -15.51 17.92
N LEU A 163 -1.34 -16.48 18.70
CA LEU A 163 -1.30 -16.39 20.16
C LEU A 163 -0.44 -15.20 20.63
N ASN A 164 0.75 -15.04 20.03
CA ASN A 164 1.66 -13.95 20.35
C ASN A 164 1.04 -12.58 20.07
N LEU A 165 0.33 -12.43 18.95
CA LEU A 165 -0.40 -11.19 18.64
C LEU A 165 -1.49 -10.91 19.68
N ASN A 166 -2.30 -11.90 20.05
CA ASN A 166 -3.34 -11.73 21.08
C ASN A 166 -2.76 -11.29 22.43
N ASN A 167 -1.65 -11.90 22.86
CA ASN A 167 -0.95 -11.53 24.08
C ASN A 167 -0.36 -10.11 24.00
N LEU A 168 0.24 -9.75 22.86
CA LEU A 168 0.78 -8.41 22.63
C LEU A 168 -0.30 -7.33 22.71
N LEU A 169 -1.44 -7.54 22.04
CA LEU A 169 -2.57 -6.61 22.07
C LEU A 169 -3.12 -6.46 23.48
N ARG A 170 -3.26 -7.56 24.23
CA ARG A 170 -3.72 -7.53 25.62
C ARG A 170 -2.80 -6.68 26.50
N ARG A 171 -1.49 -6.96 26.46
CA ARG A 171 -0.47 -6.23 27.23
C ARG A 171 -0.47 -4.75 26.89
N ASN A 172 -0.46 -4.40 25.61
CA ASN A 172 -0.39 -2.99 25.19
C ASN A 172 -1.65 -2.21 25.60
N LEU A 173 -2.83 -2.84 25.59
CA LEU A 173 -4.08 -2.21 26.00
C LEU A 173 -4.23 -2.05 27.51
N GLU A 174 -3.60 -2.91 28.31
CA GLU A 174 -3.56 -2.80 29.78
C GLU A 174 -2.67 -1.65 30.25
N VAL A 175 -1.62 -1.31 29.48
CA VAL A 175 -0.64 -0.26 29.83
C VAL A 175 -1.01 1.12 29.24
N SER A 176 -1.82 1.17 28.17
CA SER A 176 -2.34 2.42 27.55
C SER A 176 -3.64 2.89 28.20
#